data_AF-A0A9D5HBV4-F1
#
_entry.id   AF-A0A9D5HBV4-F1
#
_cell.length_a   1.000
_cell.length_b   1.000
_cell.length_c   1.000
_cell.angle_alpha   90.00
_cell.angle_beta   90.00
_cell.angle_gamma   90.00
#
_symmetry.space_group_name_H-M   'P 1'
#
loop_
_entity.id
_entity.type
_entity.pdbx_description
1 polymer ?
#
loop_
_entity_poly.entity_id
_entity_poly.type
_entity_poly.pdbx_seq_one_letter_code
_entity_poly.pdbx_strand_id
1 'polypeptide(L)'
;MIHRFDKPVHVSLHHTELPVPLARALDLLHLFSQLIAEVLMEDSYTVQISSNLVNRLVRNENKPKKKTRKLKPKLPNEPQHMQHTVEPTPSSPKGNLGGGWPLQPPMFLPATPPPPATANAELEAIRSALIESEGVLQKLEKQEDNMTRELTQRAKELHDKEFKLPYQKPMPCVAEKEACLECYKKYGKEPLKCAQVVKSFAHCARQARQQGCSTPNA
;
A
#
# COMPACT_ATOMS: atom_id res chain seq x y z
N MET A 1 53.28 -18.85 -52.11
CA MET A 1 54.01 -17.63 -51.70
C MET A 1 53.07 -16.45 -51.93
N ILE A 2 52.83 -15.69 -50.86
CA ILE A 2 52.21 -14.35 -50.81
C ILE A 2 50.67 -14.24 -50.93
N HIS A 3 50.10 -14.06 -49.74
CA HIS A 3 48.81 -13.48 -49.40
C HIS A 3 48.51 -12.17 -50.15
N ARG A 4 47.26 -11.97 -50.57
CA ARG A 4 46.66 -10.63 -50.59
C ARG A 4 45.54 -10.57 -49.55
N PHE A 5 45.71 -9.62 -48.65
CA PHE A 5 44.87 -9.34 -47.51
C PHE A 5 43.49 -8.87 -47.94
N ASP A 6 42.50 -9.53 -47.38
CA ASP A 6 41.14 -9.07 -47.13
C ASP A 6 41.16 -7.74 -46.36
N LYS A 7 40.33 -6.80 -46.77
CA LYS A 7 39.93 -5.65 -45.94
C LYS A 7 38.43 -5.42 -46.14
N PRO A 8 37.58 -5.97 -45.27
CA PRO A 8 36.30 -5.38 -44.98
C PRO A 8 36.50 -4.34 -43.88
N VAL A 9 36.10 -3.11 -44.18
CA VAL A 9 36.06 -1.98 -43.25
C VAL A 9 35.16 -2.37 -42.08
N HIS A 10 35.78 -2.64 -40.93
CA HIS A 10 35.06 -2.82 -39.68
C HIS A 10 34.57 -1.44 -39.23
N VAL A 11 33.32 -1.11 -39.55
CA VAL A 11 32.62 0.00 -38.89
C VAL A 11 32.46 -0.43 -37.45
N SER A 12 33.31 0.09 -36.56
CA SER A 12 33.10 0.02 -35.12
C SER A 12 31.77 0.70 -34.81
N LEU A 13 30.73 -0.13 -34.64
CA LEU A 13 29.51 0.30 -33.98
C LEU A 13 29.90 0.55 -32.53
N HIS A 14 30.14 1.83 -32.22
CA HIS A 14 30.33 2.29 -30.85
C HIS A 14 29.16 1.72 -30.03
N HIS A 15 29.48 0.85 -29.07
CA HIS A 15 28.63 0.64 -27.91
C HIS A 15 28.40 2.03 -27.32
N THR A 16 27.20 2.57 -27.51
CA THR A 16 26.70 3.66 -26.70
C THR A 16 26.46 3.10 -25.32
N GLU A 17 27.54 3.03 -24.54
CA GLU A 17 27.52 2.85 -23.11
C GLU A 17 26.68 3.98 -22.52
N LEU A 18 25.41 3.67 -22.26
CA LEU A 18 24.55 4.53 -21.45
C LEU A 18 25.24 4.78 -20.11
N PRO A 19 25.31 6.03 -19.64
CA PRO A 19 25.98 6.32 -18.38
C PRO A 19 25.34 5.48 -17.27
N VAL A 20 26.17 4.74 -16.53
CA VAL A 20 25.83 3.87 -15.38
C VAL A 20 24.70 4.41 -14.47
N PRO A 21 24.56 5.73 -14.18
CA PRO A 21 23.40 6.24 -13.43
C PRO A 21 22.05 6.05 -14.13
N LEU A 22 21.98 6.08 -15.47
CA LEU A 22 20.73 5.91 -16.21
C LEU A 22 20.26 4.46 -16.23
N ALA A 23 21.18 3.50 -16.35
CA ALA A 23 20.86 2.07 -16.26
C ALA A 23 20.28 1.73 -14.88
N ARG A 24 20.88 2.26 -13.81
CA ARG A 24 20.36 2.12 -12.44
C ARG A 24 19.01 2.78 -12.22
N ALA A 25 18.78 3.93 -12.85
CA ALA A 25 17.48 4.60 -12.79
C ALA A 25 16.39 3.81 -13.51
N LEU A 26 16.72 3.18 -14.65
CA LEU A 26 15.81 2.30 -15.38
C LEU A 26 15.52 1.01 -14.60
N ASP A 27 16.52 0.41 -13.97
CA ASP A 27 16.34 -0.76 -13.10
C ASP A 27 15.46 -0.44 -11.88
N LEU A 28 15.69 0.69 -11.23
CA LEU A 28 14.86 1.17 -10.12
C LEU A 28 13.43 1.46 -10.58
N LEU A 29 13.25 2.07 -11.74
CA LEU A 29 11.93 2.34 -12.31
C LEU A 29 11.20 1.04 -12.66
N HIS A 30 11.92 0.02 -13.14
CA HIS A 30 11.37 -1.31 -13.43
C HIS A 30 10.93 -2.02 -12.15
N LEU A 31 11.76 -2.02 -11.12
CA LEU A 31 11.42 -2.56 -9.80
C LEU A 31 10.24 -1.83 -9.17
N PHE A 32 10.18 -0.51 -9.33
CA PHE A 32 9.06 0.30 -8.84
C PHE A 32 7.76 -0.01 -9.59
N SER A 33 7.83 -0.18 -10.91
CA SER A 33 6.69 -0.63 -11.72
C SER A 33 6.20 -2.02 -11.30
N GLN A 34 7.12 -2.94 -11.00
CA GLN A 34 6.80 -4.30 -10.55
C GLN A 34 6.13 -4.30 -9.17
N LEU A 35 6.65 -3.49 -8.23
CA LEU A 35 6.05 -3.31 -6.90
C LEU A 35 4.66 -2.67 -6.98
N ILE A 36 4.49 -1.67 -7.84
CA ILE A 36 3.18 -1.06 -8.11
C ILE A 36 2.21 -2.10 -8.69
N ALA A 37 2.65 -2.96 -9.60
CA ALA A 37 1.81 -4.01 -10.16
C ALA A 37 1.42 -5.06 -9.09
N GLU A 38 2.31 -5.45 -8.19
CA GLU A 38 1.98 -6.34 -7.06
C GLU A 38 0.97 -5.70 -6.10
N VAL A 39 1.17 -4.43 -5.73
CA VAL A 39 0.25 -3.69 -4.84
C VAL A 39 -1.12 -3.44 -5.49
N LEU A 40 -1.16 -3.09 -6.77
CA LEU A 40 -2.42 -2.83 -7.48
C LEU A 40 -3.19 -4.10 -7.85
N MET A 41 -2.52 -5.26 -7.95
CA MET A 41 -3.19 -6.53 -8.24
C MET A 41 -3.73 -7.25 -6.98
N GLU A 42 -3.33 -6.85 -5.77
CA GLU A 42 -3.82 -7.47 -4.53
C GLU A 42 -5.10 -6.80 -3.96
N ASP A 43 -5.44 -5.59 -4.40
CA ASP A 43 -6.52 -4.79 -3.78
C ASP A 43 -7.73 -4.48 -4.70
N SER A 44 -8.19 -5.43 -5.52
CA SER A 44 -9.45 -5.26 -6.26
C SER A 44 -10.69 -5.71 -5.47
N TYR A 45 -10.92 -5.11 -4.30
CA TYR A 45 -12.18 -5.28 -3.57
C TYR A 45 -13.29 -4.49 -4.25
N THR A 46 -13.94 -5.08 -5.26
CA THR A 46 -15.15 -4.49 -5.83
C THR A 46 -16.33 -4.73 -4.89
N VAL A 47 -16.64 -3.75 -4.05
CA VAL A 47 -17.85 -3.81 -3.21
C VAL A 47 -19.06 -3.54 -4.10
N GLN A 48 -19.75 -4.61 -4.51
CA GLN A 48 -21.02 -4.48 -5.22
C GLN A 48 -22.12 -4.07 -4.24
N ILE A 49 -22.44 -2.78 -4.23
CA ILE A 49 -23.57 -2.26 -3.45
C ILE A 49 -24.84 -2.45 -4.27
N SER A 50 -25.76 -3.29 -3.79
CA SER A 50 -27.03 -3.48 -4.47
C SER A 50 -27.88 -2.21 -4.40
N SER A 51 -28.54 -1.85 -5.51
CA SER A 51 -29.46 -0.69 -5.59
C SER A 51 -30.60 -0.77 -4.55
N ASN A 52 -30.96 -1.99 -4.13
CA ASN A 52 -31.95 -2.22 -3.09
C ASN A 52 -31.47 -1.75 -1.70
N LEU A 53 -30.16 -1.83 -1.42
CA LEU A 53 -29.58 -1.30 -0.18
C LEU A 53 -29.65 0.23 -0.14
N VAL A 54 -29.26 0.88 -1.24
CA VAL A 54 -29.29 2.35 -1.37
C VAL A 54 -30.72 2.87 -1.18
N ASN A 55 -31.69 2.24 -1.84
CA ASN A 55 -33.10 2.64 -1.73
C ASN A 55 -33.67 2.45 -0.32
N ARG A 56 -33.22 1.45 0.45
CA ARG A 56 -33.64 1.25 1.85
C ARG A 56 -33.05 2.29 2.79
N LEU A 57 -31.82 2.76 2.55
CA LEU A 57 -31.17 3.79 3.35
C LEU A 57 -31.87 5.15 3.16
N VAL A 58 -32.13 5.54 1.91
CA VAL A 58 -32.85 6.78 1.58
C VAL A 58 -34.28 6.79 2.15
N ARG A 59 -34.95 5.63 2.23
CA ARG A 59 -36.31 5.54 2.79
C ARG A 59 -36.37 5.60 4.32
N ASN A 60 -35.28 5.27 5.01
CA ASN A 60 -35.26 5.15 6.48
C ASN A 60 -34.97 6.48 7.20
N GLU A 61 -34.43 7.50 6.52
CA GLU A 61 -34.24 8.82 7.13
C GLU A 61 -35.55 9.58 7.39
N ASN A 62 -36.66 9.17 6.76
CA ASN A 62 -37.89 9.96 6.76
C ASN A 62 -39.06 9.39 7.58
N LYS A 63 -38.89 8.44 8.52
CA LYS A 63 -39.99 8.02 9.43
C LYS A 63 -39.54 7.69 10.87
N PRO A 64 -40.15 8.30 11.91
CA PRO A 64 -39.89 7.96 13.30
C PRO A 64 -40.58 6.66 13.77
N LYS A 65 -39.83 5.90 14.59
CA LYS A 65 -40.15 4.75 15.48
C LYS A 65 -41.59 4.18 15.49
N LYS A 66 -41.75 2.86 15.24
CA LYS A 66 -42.73 1.99 15.94
C LYS A 66 -42.38 0.49 15.88
N LYS A 67 -42.91 -0.25 16.86
CA LYS A 67 -42.52 -1.54 17.47
C LYS A 67 -42.51 -2.82 16.59
N THR A 68 -41.66 -3.76 17.03
CA THR A 68 -41.68 -5.25 17.01
C THR A 68 -42.75 -6.00 16.21
N ARG A 69 -42.34 -6.87 15.26
CA ARG A 69 -42.74 -8.30 15.13
C ARG A 69 -42.02 -9.01 13.96
N LYS A 70 -41.54 -10.25 14.16
CA LYS A 70 -41.01 -11.15 13.11
C LYS A 70 -42.12 -11.63 12.16
N LEU A 71 -41.84 -11.82 10.86
CA LEU A 71 -42.17 -13.00 10.03
C LEU A 71 -41.70 -12.86 8.56
N LYS A 72 -41.61 -14.02 7.90
CA LYS A 72 -40.89 -14.44 6.68
C LYS A 72 -41.55 -13.98 5.33
N PRO A 73 -40.92 -14.27 4.16
CA PRO A 73 -40.93 -13.47 2.92
C PRO A 73 -41.96 -13.91 1.87
N LYS A 74 -42.19 -13.07 0.83
CA LYS A 74 -42.33 -13.44 -0.62
C LYS A 74 -42.36 -12.19 -1.56
N LEU A 75 -41.65 -12.31 -2.70
CA LEU A 75 -41.81 -11.58 -3.99
C LEU A 75 -43.21 -11.85 -4.60
N PRO A 76 -43.58 -11.36 -5.81
CA PRO A 76 -43.20 -10.17 -6.62
C PRO A 76 -44.44 -9.42 -7.17
N ASN A 77 -44.26 -8.29 -7.90
CA ASN A 77 -44.81 -8.03 -9.25
C ASN A 77 -44.86 -6.52 -9.60
N GLU A 78 -44.55 -6.23 -10.86
CA GLU A 78 -44.32 -4.92 -11.51
C GLU A 78 -45.60 -4.48 -12.31
N PRO A 79 -45.56 -3.51 -13.25
CA PRO A 79 -45.93 -2.09 -13.14
C PRO A 79 -47.09 -1.64 -14.06
N GLN A 80 -47.67 -0.44 -13.82
CA GLN A 80 -48.34 0.40 -14.84
C GLN A 80 -48.21 1.87 -14.39
N HIS A 81 -47.62 2.84 -15.11
CA HIS A 81 -47.82 3.40 -16.47
C HIS A 81 -48.62 4.72 -16.45
N MET A 82 -48.09 5.71 -17.20
CA MET A 82 -48.73 6.80 -17.99
C MET A 82 -48.18 8.19 -17.61
N GLN A 83 -47.40 8.91 -18.42
CA GLN A 83 -47.52 9.47 -19.79
C GLN A 83 -48.34 10.77 -19.90
N HIS A 84 -47.74 11.76 -20.60
CA HIS A 84 -48.25 12.93 -21.38
C HIS A 84 -47.15 14.05 -21.27
N THR A 85 -46.35 14.50 -22.26
CA THR A 85 -46.54 14.95 -23.68
C THR A 85 -47.49 16.17 -23.77
N VAL A 86 -47.23 17.36 -24.35
CA VAL A 86 -46.47 17.91 -25.52
C VAL A 86 -46.31 19.46 -25.27
N GLU A 87 -45.15 20.15 -25.34
CA GLU A 87 -44.54 21.02 -26.43
C GLU A 87 -45.44 22.06 -27.17
N PRO A 88 -44.95 23.13 -27.90
CA PRO A 88 -43.70 23.96 -27.86
C PRO A 88 -43.77 25.49 -28.30
N THR A 89 -42.62 26.21 -28.11
CA THR A 89 -41.94 27.33 -28.88
C THR A 89 -42.54 28.74 -29.13
N PRO A 90 -41.75 29.79 -29.58
CA PRO A 90 -40.29 30.11 -29.48
C PRO A 90 -39.94 31.63 -29.26
N SER A 91 -38.68 31.94 -28.87
CA SER A 91 -37.80 32.95 -29.53
C SER A 91 -36.51 33.21 -28.72
N SER A 92 -35.35 33.07 -29.37
CA SER A 92 -33.98 33.39 -28.90
C SER A 92 -33.37 34.52 -29.77
N PRO A 93 -32.09 34.96 -29.65
CA PRO A 93 -31.07 34.82 -28.59
C PRO A 93 -30.31 36.14 -28.25
N LYS A 94 -29.56 36.18 -27.13
CA LYS A 94 -28.27 36.90 -27.11
C LYS A 94 -27.32 36.25 -26.11
N GLY A 95 -26.32 35.55 -26.63
CA GLY A 95 -25.33 34.82 -25.86
C GLY A 95 -24.30 35.75 -25.22
N ASN A 96 -23.88 35.40 -24.01
CA ASN A 96 -22.68 35.96 -23.39
C ASN A 96 -21.93 34.81 -22.69
N LEU A 97 -20.89 34.30 -23.34
CA LEU A 97 -19.91 33.39 -22.74
C LEU A 97 -18.76 34.25 -22.23
N GLY A 98 -18.77 34.58 -20.94
CA GLY A 98 -17.67 35.27 -20.26
C GLY A 98 -16.97 34.30 -19.32
N GLY A 99 -15.76 33.86 -19.68
CA GLY A 99 -14.97 32.95 -18.86
C GLY A 99 -13.62 32.60 -19.49
N GLY A 100 -12.85 33.60 -19.92
CA GLY A 100 -11.47 33.42 -20.37
C GLY A 100 -10.53 34.25 -19.51
N TRP A 101 -9.66 33.60 -18.74
CA TRP A 101 -8.53 34.25 -18.07
C TRP A 101 -7.61 34.87 -19.12
N PRO A 102 -7.16 36.13 -18.97
CA PRO A 102 -6.21 36.69 -19.91
C PRO A 102 -4.80 36.17 -19.58
N LEU A 103 -4.34 35.17 -20.34
CA LEU A 103 -2.91 34.91 -20.51
C LEU A 103 -2.38 35.87 -21.58
N GLN A 104 -2.01 37.08 -21.16
CA GLN A 104 -1.17 37.96 -21.99
C GLN A 104 0.30 37.74 -21.58
N PRO A 105 1.21 37.40 -22.51
CA PRO A 105 2.65 37.39 -22.24
C PRO A 105 3.12 38.84 -22.00
N PRO A 106 3.90 39.13 -20.95
CA PRO A 106 4.37 40.48 -20.71
C PRO A 106 5.36 40.86 -21.82
N MET A 107 5.07 41.97 -22.49
CA MET A 107 6.00 42.62 -23.41
C MET A 107 7.19 43.12 -22.60
N PHE A 108 8.37 42.56 -22.84
CA PHE A 108 9.60 42.96 -22.16
C PHE A 108 9.97 44.40 -22.56
N LEU A 109 9.78 45.33 -21.63
CA LEU A 109 10.43 46.64 -21.64
C LEU A 109 11.87 46.47 -21.14
N PRO A 110 12.82 47.34 -21.55
CA PRO A 110 14.16 47.35 -20.95
C PRO A 110 14.02 47.58 -19.45
N ALA A 111 14.39 46.58 -18.64
CA ALA A 111 14.32 46.66 -17.20
C ALA A 111 15.32 47.71 -16.72
N THR A 112 14.83 48.88 -16.31
CA THR A 112 15.61 49.79 -15.48
C THR A 112 15.96 49.01 -14.20
N PRO A 113 17.25 48.89 -13.83
CA PRO A 113 17.62 48.10 -12.66
C PRO A 113 16.89 48.67 -11.44
N PRO A 114 16.18 47.83 -10.66
CA PRO A 114 15.52 48.28 -9.46
C PRO A 114 16.58 48.88 -8.52
N PRO A 115 16.24 49.92 -7.74
CA PRO A 115 17.17 50.48 -6.78
C PRO A 115 17.66 49.36 -5.85
N PRO A 116 18.96 49.31 -5.50
CA PRO A 116 19.56 48.19 -4.79
C PRO A 116 18.84 47.86 -3.46
N ALA A 117 18.19 48.84 -2.85
CA ALA A 117 17.39 48.65 -1.64
C ALA A 117 16.18 47.72 -1.83
N THR A 118 15.48 47.77 -2.98
CA THR A 118 14.29 46.93 -3.20
C THR A 118 14.66 45.49 -3.53
N ALA A 119 15.72 45.27 -4.30
CA ALA A 119 16.21 43.92 -4.60
C ALA A 119 16.69 43.19 -3.33
N ASN A 120 17.31 43.91 -2.40
CA ASN A 120 17.71 43.36 -1.11
C ASN A 120 16.50 43.02 -0.23
N ALA A 121 15.46 43.86 -0.22
CA ALA A 121 14.24 43.60 0.55
C ALA A 121 13.49 42.34 0.06
N GLU A 122 13.40 42.14 -1.26
CA GLU A 122 12.79 40.93 -1.84
C GLU A 122 13.61 39.67 -1.50
N LEU A 123 14.94 39.76 -1.53
CA LEU A 123 15.82 38.67 -1.11
C LEU A 123 15.64 38.29 0.37
N GLU A 124 15.52 39.28 1.26
CA GLU A 124 15.27 39.02 2.69
C GLU A 124 13.87 38.46 2.94
N ALA A 125 12.86 38.88 2.17
CA ALA A 125 11.52 38.31 2.23
C ALA A 125 11.52 36.82 1.82
N ILE A 126 12.25 36.47 0.76
CA ILE A 126 12.41 35.08 0.32
C ILE A 126 13.14 34.25 1.38
N ARG A 127 14.24 34.76 1.94
CA ARG A 127 14.98 34.08 3.03
C ARG A 127 14.10 33.83 4.24
N SER A 128 13.31 34.83 4.64
CA SER A 128 12.38 34.72 5.77
C SER A 128 11.31 33.65 5.51
N ALA A 129 10.74 33.61 4.31
CA ALA A 129 9.78 32.57 3.92
C ALA A 129 10.39 31.16 3.94
N LEU A 130 11.65 31.01 3.51
CA LEU A 130 12.36 29.73 3.58
C LEU A 130 12.56 29.27 5.03
N ILE A 131 13.02 30.16 5.93
CA ILE A 131 13.20 29.85 7.36
C ILE A 131 11.87 29.46 8.01
N GLU A 132 10.79 30.17 7.69
CA GLU A 132 9.45 29.83 8.17
C GLU A 132 9.01 28.45 7.67
N SER A 133 9.21 28.16 6.37
CA SER A 133 8.86 26.87 5.79
C SER A 133 9.62 25.71 6.42
N GLU A 134 10.91 25.88 6.70
CA GLU A 134 11.75 24.89 7.38
C GLU A 134 11.26 24.64 8.81
N GLY A 135 10.89 25.70 9.53
CA GLY A 135 10.30 25.59 10.87
C GLY A 135 8.95 24.87 10.89
N VAL A 136 8.12 25.03 9.84
CA VAL A 136 6.87 24.28 9.69
C VAL A 136 7.15 22.81 9.36
N LEU A 137 8.09 22.53 8.45
CA LEU A 137 8.49 21.17 8.11
C LEU A 137 8.98 20.40 9.34
N GLN A 138 9.86 21.00 10.15
CA GLN A 138 10.36 20.36 11.37
C GLN A 138 9.24 20.02 12.36
N LYS A 139 8.22 20.90 12.48
CA LYS A 139 7.05 20.65 13.34
C LYS A 139 6.19 19.52 12.81
N LEU A 140 5.96 19.47 11.49
CA LEU A 140 5.18 18.41 10.85
C LEU A 140 5.89 17.06 10.95
N GLU A 141 7.19 17.01 10.68
CA GLU A 141 8.01 15.79 10.84
C GLU A 141 7.91 15.26 12.27
N LYS A 142 8.04 16.15 13.27
CA LYS A 142 7.88 15.76 14.68
C LYS A 142 6.47 15.24 15.00
N GLN A 143 5.45 15.82 14.39
CA GLN A 143 4.06 15.40 14.59
C GLN A 143 3.81 14.02 13.94
N GLU A 144 4.32 13.80 12.73
CA GLU A 144 4.27 12.53 12.03
C GLU A 144 4.97 11.43 12.82
N ASP A 145 6.18 11.69 13.31
CA ASP A 145 6.94 10.77 14.14
C ASP A 145 6.18 10.39 15.41
N ASN A 146 5.61 11.38 16.09
CA ASN A 146 4.84 11.14 17.32
C ASN A 146 3.58 10.31 17.03
N MET A 147 2.86 10.64 15.96
CA MET A 147 1.68 9.90 15.55
C MET A 147 2.02 8.46 15.15
N THR A 148 3.09 8.25 14.40
CA THR A 148 3.56 6.92 13.98
C THR A 148 3.95 6.07 15.18
N ARG A 149 4.66 6.65 16.16
CA ARG A 149 5.00 5.97 17.42
C ARG A 149 3.75 5.59 18.21
N GLU A 150 2.78 6.50 18.31
CA GLU A 150 1.51 6.19 18.98
C GLU A 150 0.77 5.06 18.27
N LEU A 151 0.59 5.14 16.96
CA LEU A 151 -0.10 4.11 16.18
C LEU A 151 0.59 2.75 16.30
N THR A 152 1.92 2.71 16.20
CA THR A 152 2.70 1.48 16.36
C THR A 152 2.53 0.90 17.76
N GLN A 153 2.58 1.75 18.79
CA GLN A 153 2.40 1.32 20.17
C GLN A 153 0.98 0.79 20.42
N ARG A 154 -0.05 1.45 19.88
CA ARG A 154 -1.45 1.01 19.98
C ARG A 154 -1.71 -0.27 19.21
N ALA A 155 -1.15 -0.41 18.02
CA ALA A 155 -1.24 -1.64 17.22
C ALA A 155 -0.59 -2.81 17.95
N LYS A 156 0.60 -2.60 18.54
CA LYS A 156 1.26 -3.61 19.39
C LYS A 156 0.41 -3.95 20.62
N GLU A 157 -0.18 -2.96 21.28
CA GLU A 157 -1.03 -3.17 22.45
C GLU A 157 -2.29 -3.98 22.10
N LEU A 158 -2.94 -3.67 20.98
CA LEU A 158 -4.11 -4.41 20.47
C LEU A 158 -3.72 -5.83 20.09
N HIS A 159 -2.65 -6.00 19.33
CA HIS A 159 -2.13 -7.31 18.97
C HIS A 159 -1.81 -8.13 20.23
N ASP A 160 -1.19 -7.50 21.23
CA ASP A 160 -0.83 -8.15 22.48
C ASP A 160 -2.03 -8.52 23.35
N LYS A 161 -3.13 -7.76 23.29
CA LYS A 161 -4.33 -8.02 24.10
C LYS A 161 -5.32 -8.97 23.43
N GLU A 162 -5.54 -8.81 22.14
CA GLU A 162 -6.58 -9.52 21.40
C GLU A 162 -6.03 -10.73 20.63
N PHE A 163 -4.78 -10.65 20.18
CA PHE A 163 -4.18 -11.63 19.27
C PHE A 163 -3.01 -12.42 19.89
N LYS A 164 -2.67 -12.18 21.17
CA LYS A 164 -1.84 -13.14 21.89
C LYS A 164 -2.60 -14.45 21.99
N LEU A 165 -2.07 -15.46 21.30
CA LEU A 165 -2.47 -16.83 21.55
C LEU A 165 -2.32 -17.08 23.07
N PRO A 166 -3.37 -17.59 23.75
CA PRO A 166 -3.27 -18.00 25.14
C PRO A 166 -2.01 -18.81 25.31
N TYR A 167 -1.23 -18.52 26.38
CA TYR A 167 0.10 -19.05 26.63
C TYR A 167 0.33 -20.40 25.93
N GLN A 168 1.08 -20.38 24.83
CA GLN A 168 1.41 -21.62 24.13
C GLN A 168 2.30 -22.39 25.08
N LYS A 169 1.80 -23.54 25.55
CA LYS A 169 2.59 -24.44 26.39
C LYS A 169 3.94 -24.65 25.70
N PRO A 170 5.06 -24.56 26.43
CA PRO A 170 6.38 -24.72 25.84
C PRO A 170 6.43 -26.02 25.07
N MET A 171 7.05 -25.98 23.90
CA MET A 171 7.09 -27.10 22.97
C MET A 171 7.63 -28.33 23.72
N PRO A 172 6.89 -29.45 23.76
CA PRO A 172 7.35 -30.62 24.49
C PRO A 172 8.63 -31.18 23.85
N CYS A 173 9.51 -31.78 24.65
CA CYS A 173 10.72 -32.46 24.19
C CYS A 173 11.83 -31.55 23.63
N VAL A 174 11.94 -30.30 24.11
CA VAL A 174 13.01 -29.38 23.68
C VAL A 174 14.40 -29.93 24.01
N ALA A 175 14.60 -30.50 25.21
CA ALA A 175 15.89 -31.05 25.61
C ALA A 175 16.33 -32.20 24.70
N GLU A 176 15.44 -33.14 24.40
CA GLU A 176 15.74 -34.27 23.52
C GLU A 176 15.93 -33.83 22.06
N LYS A 177 15.20 -32.80 21.61
CA LYS A 177 15.40 -32.18 20.29
C LYS A 177 16.80 -31.57 20.19
N GLU A 178 17.20 -30.79 21.18
CA GLU A 178 18.51 -30.15 21.21
C GLU A 178 19.65 -31.17 21.26
N ALA A 179 19.52 -32.20 22.10
CA ALA A 179 20.48 -33.31 22.13
C ALA A 179 20.59 -34.03 20.77
N CYS A 180 19.46 -34.23 20.07
CA CYS A 180 19.46 -34.84 18.75
C CYS A 180 20.19 -33.97 17.71
N LEU A 181 19.93 -32.66 17.72
CA LEU A 181 20.63 -31.71 16.85
C LEU A 181 22.12 -31.64 17.16
N GLU A 182 22.49 -31.63 18.44
CA GLU A 182 23.88 -31.61 18.86
C GLU A 182 24.61 -32.90 18.45
N CYS A 183 23.96 -34.05 18.57
CA CYS A 183 24.54 -35.31 18.12
C CYS A 183 24.81 -35.31 16.61
N TYR A 184 23.85 -34.86 15.79
CA TYR A 184 24.05 -34.78 14.34
C TYR A 184 25.11 -33.76 13.94
N LYS A 185 25.23 -32.64 14.68
CA LYS A 185 26.34 -31.69 14.49
C LYS A 185 27.70 -32.36 14.75
N LYS A 186 27.80 -33.22 15.77
CA LYS A 186 29.05 -33.95 16.12
C LYS A 186 29.34 -35.10 15.15
N TYR A 187 28.34 -35.85 14.70
CA TYR A 187 28.49 -37.06 13.89
C TYR A 187 27.84 -36.94 12.50
N GLY A 188 28.06 -35.82 11.81
CA GLY A 188 27.41 -35.56 10.50
C GLY A 188 27.71 -36.61 9.42
N LYS A 189 28.87 -37.28 9.47
CA LYS A 189 29.24 -38.36 8.55
C LYS A 189 28.73 -39.74 8.98
N GLU A 190 28.38 -39.90 10.25
CA GLU A 190 27.99 -41.18 10.85
C GLU A 190 26.67 -41.03 11.63
N PRO A 191 25.55 -40.75 10.93
CA PRO A 191 24.26 -40.46 11.56
C PRO A 191 23.72 -41.60 12.44
N LEU A 192 24.18 -42.83 12.21
CA LEU A 192 23.82 -44.01 13.00
C LEU A 192 24.33 -43.94 14.45
N LYS A 193 25.40 -43.19 14.74
CA LYS A 193 25.88 -42.97 16.11
C LYS A 193 24.86 -42.22 16.97
N CYS A 194 23.96 -41.47 16.34
CA CYS A 194 22.90 -40.72 17.01
C CYS A 194 21.61 -41.53 17.25
N ALA A 195 21.58 -42.82 16.90
CA ALA A 195 20.38 -43.65 17.00
C ALA A 195 19.73 -43.65 18.39
N GLN A 196 20.54 -43.63 19.45
CA GLN A 196 20.01 -43.62 20.82
C GLN A 196 19.33 -42.29 21.18
N VAL A 197 19.91 -41.16 20.75
CA VAL A 197 19.37 -39.82 20.98
C VAL A 197 18.11 -39.58 20.13
N VAL A 198 18.07 -40.14 18.92
CA VAL A 198 16.88 -40.13 18.07
C VAL A 198 15.75 -40.96 18.70
N LYS A 199 16.07 -42.12 19.29
CA LYS A 199 15.09 -42.96 20.00
C LYS A 199 14.49 -42.24 21.21
N SER A 200 15.29 -41.54 22.00
CA SER A 200 14.78 -40.77 23.15
C SER A 200 13.88 -39.61 22.71
N PHE A 201 14.29 -38.85 21.68
CA PHE A 201 13.44 -37.81 21.08
C PHE A 201 12.12 -38.37 20.55
N ALA A 202 12.16 -39.49 19.80
CA ALA A 202 10.96 -40.14 19.27
C ALA A 202 10.05 -40.67 20.39
N HIS A 203 10.63 -41.17 21.49
CA HIS A 203 9.88 -41.59 22.66
C HIS A 203 9.16 -40.41 23.33
N CYS A 204 9.88 -39.32 23.62
CA CYS A 204 9.28 -38.12 24.20
C CYS A 204 8.17 -37.57 23.28
N ALA A 205 8.41 -37.47 21.97
CA ALA A 205 7.42 -36.98 21.02
C ALA A 205 6.14 -37.84 20.99
N ARG A 206 6.27 -39.17 21.13
CA ARG A 206 5.12 -40.08 21.26
C ARG A 206 4.35 -39.83 22.54
N GLN A 207 5.03 -39.69 23.68
CA GLN A 207 4.38 -39.40 24.96
C GLN A 207 3.66 -38.05 24.95
N ALA A 208 4.29 -37.02 24.40
CA ALA A 208 3.70 -35.68 24.29
C ALA A 208 2.41 -35.68 23.46
N ARG A 209 2.36 -36.46 22.37
CA ARG A 209 1.15 -36.63 21.55
C ARG A 209 0.02 -37.33 22.29
N GLN A 210 0.34 -38.33 23.12
CA GLN A 210 -0.64 -39.04 23.93
C GLN A 210 -1.22 -38.13 25.02
N GLN A 211 -0.39 -37.33 25.69
CA GLN A 211 -0.83 -36.36 26.70
C GLN A 211 -1.69 -35.23 26.13
N GLY A 212 -1.54 -34.90 24.84
CA GLY A 212 -2.43 -33.96 24.13
C GLY A 212 -3.80 -34.53 23.77
N CYS A 213 -3.98 -35.86 23.82
CA CYS A 213 -5.25 -36.54 23.52
C CYS A 213 -6.04 -36.91 24.80
N SER A 214 -5.36 -36.95 25.95
CA SER A 214 -5.94 -37.30 27.25
C SER A 214 -6.36 -36.07 28.05
N THR A 215 -7.39 -35.36 27.61
CA THR A 215 -8.12 -34.45 28.52
C THR A 215 -9.52 -35.02 28.76
N PRO A 216 -9.77 -35.68 29.91
CA PRO A 216 -11.13 -35.77 30.42
C PRO A 216 -11.50 -34.38 30.98
N ASN A 217 -12.70 -33.92 30.61
CA ASN A 217 -13.36 -32.75 31.20
C ASN A 217 -13.15 -32.69 32.72
N ALA A 218 -12.77 -31.52 33.21
CA ALA A 218 -13.02 -31.07 34.58
C ALA A 218 -13.46 -29.61 34.54
#